data_AF-A0A5D5ALN2-F1
#
_entry.id   AF-A0A5D5ALN2-F1
#
_cell.length_a   1.000
_cell.length_b   1.000
_cell.length_c   1.000
_cell.angle_alpha   90.00
_cell.angle_beta   90.00
_cell.angle_gamma   90.00
#
_symmetry.space_group_name_H-M   'P 1'
#
loop_
_entity.id
_entity.type
_entity.pdbx_description
1 polymer ?
#
loop_
_entity_poly.entity_id
_entity_poly.type
_entity_poly.pdbx_seq_one_letter_code
_entity_poly.pdbx_strand_id
1 'polypeptide(L)'
;MFSGGKKRHATGDERAVSPVIAVVLMIAITVAVVTVTATVLMGLTETPEPAPDTGLEVKESADGDGYELSNYAGDELDPDQVRLVGNETEEGWSEDALRSGERVELEPTNPDGEIRVVWESEDGETQHLLATLTVDEGSGGGGGNGGSPPPSGPPENPPVTGNCSTILNDTEMIDGKEVIVVEEVIECDINEPHYVHVVRGGGVIGNIGNNNTVNGLMIDDGFVNGSVNTYGNVNVTDGYITEAATGQREAHLEDADLYDDLTVDNEVESINSDVEGEITAGYRVAIESGDVEGGISSEYDVVVLTDATVEDDITTNDWVEIIDSDVVGSVNASGGDATLRNANVTGDLDAQSGVDIADSEVGGDVNPDTGDATLHNATVGGSLDAENGVEATESQISGDVSTLDGGSAGPATLEDVVVDGYVEAEEITIRDSQVGDVHAIQNLDTTIEGTTVDGTVSVNQDVDIHDGTVVEEDVEIAEDYGELDLDDGTVDGDAYVEPGNIRCNGDSEINGTDCEDYDPPAE
;
A
#
# COMPACT_ATOMS: atom_id res chain seq x y z
N MET A 1 -9.25 -4.97 82.38
CA MET A 1 -8.29 -5.49 81.39
C MET A 1 -7.46 -4.31 80.94
N PHE A 2 -6.30 -3.94 81.47
CA PHE A 2 -5.11 -4.65 81.98
C PHE A 2 -4.35 -5.48 80.94
N SER A 3 -3.06 -5.12 80.83
CA SER A 3 -1.94 -5.76 80.13
C SER A 3 -1.89 -5.46 78.64
N GLY A 4 -0.85 -4.85 78.07
CA GLY A 4 0.60 -4.95 78.30
C GLY A 4 1.21 -5.17 76.90
N GLY A 5 2.44 -4.83 76.53
CA GLY A 5 3.62 -4.25 77.14
C GLY A 5 4.57 -3.91 75.97
N LYS A 6 5.42 -2.90 76.12
CA LYS A 6 6.85 -3.07 76.46
C LYS A 6 7.74 -3.16 75.22
N LYS A 7 8.39 -2.03 74.94
CA LYS A 7 9.56 -1.89 74.06
C LYS A 7 10.63 -2.95 74.37
N ARG A 8 11.13 -3.61 73.33
CA ARG A 8 12.42 -4.35 73.27
C ARG A 8 12.99 -4.09 71.88
N HIS A 9 13.91 -3.14 71.76
CA HIS A 9 15.37 -3.35 71.67
C HIS A 9 15.77 -4.24 70.49
N ALA A 10 16.23 -3.55 69.44
CA ALA A 10 16.94 -4.12 68.31
C ALA A 10 18.22 -4.80 68.81
N THR A 11 18.32 -6.09 68.60
CA THR A 11 19.59 -6.79 68.48
C THR A 11 19.90 -6.83 67.00
N GLY A 12 20.75 -5.90 66.57
CA GLY A 12 21.33 -5.93 65.24
C GLY A 12 22.09 -7.23 65.04
N ASP A 13 21.72 -7.94 63.99
CA ASP A 13 22.63 -8.84 63.27
C ASP A 13 22.64 -8.39 61.79
N GLU A 14 22.73 -7.08 61.58
CA GLU A 14 23.24 -6.53 60.33
C GLU A 14 24.74 -6.84 60.32
N ARG A 15 25.10 -8.03 59.84
CA ARG A 15 26.47 -8.30 59.45
C ARG A 15 26.79 -7.32 58.33
N ALA A 16 27.42 -6.21 58.69
CA ALA A 16 28.09 -5.34 57.76
C ALA A 16 29.02 -6.22 56.91
N VAL A 17 28.61 -6.47 55.67
CA VAL A 17 29.47 -7.13 54.70
C VAL A 17 30.68 -6.21 54.59
N SER A 18 31.85 -6.75 54.93
CA SER A 18 33.09 -5.97 54.87
C SER A 18 33.18 -5.33 53.48
N PRO A 19 33.48 -4.02 53.38
CA PRO A 19 33.57 -3.33 52.09
C PRO A 19 34.45 -4.08 51.08
N VAL A 20 35.45 -4.82 51.57
CA VAL A 20 36.33 -5.66 50.75
C VAL A 20 35.62 -6.91 50.23
N ILE A 21 34.78 -7.56 51.04
CA ILE A 21 34.00 -8.73 50.62
C ILE A 21 32.91 -8.31 49.63
N ALA A 22 32.29 -7.15 49.82
CA ALA A 22 31.30 -6.62 48.89
C ALA A 22 31.89 -6.36 47.50
N VAL A 23 33.10 -5.78 47.45
CA VAL A 23 33.81 -5.54 46.17
C VAL A 23 34.19 -6.84 45.47
N VAL A 24 34.72 -7.82 46.20
CA VAL A 24 35.08 -9.13 45.61
C VAL A 24 33.83 -9.83 45.05
N LEU A 25 32.71 -9.78 45.79
CA LEU A 25 31.45 -10.38 45.34
C LEU A 25 30.88 -9.66 44.12
N MET A 26 30.96 -8.33 44.09
CA MET A 26 30.52 -7.53 42.95
C MET A 26 31.32 -7.87 41.69
N ILE A 27 32.65 -7.92 41.80
CA ILE A 27 33.52 -8.30 40.66
C ILE A 27 33.20 -9.71 40.17
N ALA A 28 32.98 -10.66 41.07
CA ALA A 28 32.63 -12.02 40.70
C ALA A 28 31.32 -12.09 39.91
N ILE A 29 30.31 -11.33 40.32
CA ILE A 29 29.02 -11.26 39.61
C ILE A 29 29.20 -10.56 38.25
N THR A 30 29.92 -9.44 38.19
CA THR A 30 30.15 -8.73 36.91
C THR A 30 30.88 -9.61 35.91
N VAL A 31 31.90 -10.35 36.34
CA VAL A 31 32.62 -11.30 35.48
C VAL A 31 31.70 -12.41 35.00
N ALA A 32 30.86 -12.97 35.88
CA ALA A 32 29.90 -14.01 35.50
C ALA A 32 28.89 -13.49 34.48
N VAL A 33 28.30 -12.31 34.72
CA VAL A 33 27.33 -11.69 33.81
C VAL A 33 27.97 -11.41 32.45
N VAL A 34 29.13 -10.73 32.42
CA VAL A 34 29.85 -10.43 31.16
C VAL A 34 30.20 -11.69 30.39
N THR A 35 30.58 -12.77 31.07
CA THR A 35 30.89 -14.03 30.39
C THR A 35 29.64 -14.61 29.74
N VAL A 36 28.50 -14.62 30.45
CA VAL A 36 27.24 -15.14 29.91
C VAL A 36 26.71 -14.28 28.76
N THR A 37 26.70 -12.95 28.91
CA THR A 37 26.30 -12.07 27.80
C THR A 37 27.27 -12.12 26.64
N ALA A 38 28.59 -12.27 26.86
CA ALA A 38 29.55 -12.47 25.78
C ALA A 38 29.34 -13.78 25.03
N THR A 39 28.98 -14.88 25.72
CA THR A 39 28.65 -16.15 25.04
C THR A 39 27.36 -16.07 24.26
N VAL A 40 26.34 -15.34 24.76
CA VAL A 40 25.09 -15.12 24.03
C VAL A 40 25.33 -14.21 22.82
N LEU A 41 26.14 -13.15 22.96
CA LEU A 41 26.50 -12.26 21.85
C LEU A 41 27.40 -12.93 20.82
N MET A 42 28.34 -13.80 21.23
CA MET A 42 29.16 -14.58 20.29
C MET A 42 28.34 -15.64 19.56
N GLY A 43 27.29 -16.19 20.19
CA GLY A 43 26.31 -17.06 19.51
C GLY A 43 25.40 -16.33 18.52
N LEU A 44 25.43 -14.99 18.48
CA LEU A 44 24.75 -14.16 17.48
C LEU A 44 25.72 -13.60 16.42
N THR A 45 27.02 -13.96 16.48
CA THR A 45 28.03 -13.52 15.49
C THR A 45 28.36 -14.58 14.45
N GLU A 46 27.72 -15.75 14.49
CA GLU A 46 27.65 -16.63 13.33
C GLU A 46 26.66 -15.96 12.38
N THR A 47 27.17 -15.06 11.54
CA THR A 47 26.40 -14.56 10.40
C THR A 47 26.08 -15.76 9.53
N PRO A 48 24.79 -16.08 9.30
CA PRO A 48 24.42 -17.12 8.35
C PRO A 48 25.18 -16.88 7.05
N GLU A 49 25.71 -17.95 6.46
CA GLU A 49 26.38 -17.83 5.17
C GLU A 49 25.35 -17.28 4.17
N PRO A 50 25.59 -16.10 3.55
CA PRO A 50 24.63 -15.52 2.65
C PRO A 50 24.51 -16.41 1.40
N ALA A 51 23.28 -16.69 0.99
CA ALA A 51 23.02 -17.44 -0.24
C ALA A 51 23.67 -16.74 -1.46
N PRO A 52 24.08 -17.51 -2.49
CA PRO A 52 24.61 -16.96 -3.72
C PRO A 52 23.54 -16.14 -4.46
N ASP A 53 23.94 -15.01 -5.05
CA ASP A 53 23.04 -14.16 -5.83
C ASP A 53 23.07 -14.62 -7.29
N THR A 54 22.02 -15.32 -7.74
CA THR A 54 21.96 -15.95 -9.07
C THR A 54 20.64 -15.69 -9.77
N GLY A 55 20.72 -15.29 -11.04
CA GLY A 55 19.58 -15.23 -11.96
C GLY A 55 19.36 -16.59 -12.61
N LEU A 56 18.25 -17.25 -12.26
CA LEU A 56 17.87 -18.57 -12.74
C LEU A 56 16.66 -18.49 -13.66
N GLU A 57 16.68 -19.27 -14.75
CA GLU A 57 15.59 -19.32 -15.72
C GLU A 57 15.44 -20.75 -16.27
N VAL A 58 14.20 -21.22 -16.40
CA VAL A 58 13.88 -22.51 -17.03
C VAL A 58 13.40 -22.31 -18.46
N LYS A 59 13.88 -23.16 -19.37
CA LYS A 59 13.45 -23.20 -20.77
C LYS A 59 13.13 -24.62 -21.18
N GLU A 60 12.27 -24.80 -22.18
CA GLU A 60 12.18 -26.09 -22.86
C GLU A 60 13.53 -26.46 -23.49
N SER A 61 13.93 -27.72 -23.34
CA SER A 61 15.17 -28.23 -23.93
C SER A 61 15.17 -28.05 -25.45
N ALA A 62 16.32 -27.67 -26.02
CA ALA A 62 16.45 -27.44 -27.45
C ALA A 62 16.16 -28.70 -28.30
N ASP A 63 16.27 -29.89 -27.71
CA ASP A 63 15.97 -31.17 -28.35
C ASP A 63 14.48 -31.56 -28.26
N GLY A 64 13.67 -30.78 -27.53
CA GLY A 64 12.22 -30.95 -27.41
C GLY A 64 11.77 -32.05 -26.46
N ASP A 65 12.71 -32.66 -25.73
CA ASP A 65 12.48 -33.63 -24.66
C ASP A 65 12.93 -32.95 -23.34
N GLY A 66 11.99 -32.62 -22.46
CA GLY A 66 12.28 -32.06 -21.13
C GLY A 66 12.55 -30.55 -21.06
N TYR A 67 13.01 -30.10 -19.90
CA TYR A 67 13.28 -28.70 -19.58
C TYR A 67 14.73 -28.51 -19.15
N GLU A 68 15.27 -27.31 -19.29
CA GLU A 68 16.63 -26.97 -18.93
C GLU A 68 16.60 -25.78 -17.96
N LEU A 69 17.14 -25.96 -16.74
CA LEU A 69 17.51 -24.84 -15.89
C LEU A 69 18.78 -24.20 -16.43
N SER A 70 18.78 -22.87 -16.57
CA SER A 70 19.97 -22.08 -16.90
C SER A 70 20.25 -21.04 -15.82
N ASN A 71 21.52 -20.92 -15.45
CA ASN A 71 22.01 -19.75 -14.73
C ASN A 71 22.36 -18.70 -15.78
N TYR A 72 21.62 -17.60 -15.86
CA TYR A 72 21.87 -16.56 -16.86
C TYR A 72 22.69 -15.39 -16.31
N ALA A 73 22.79 -15.23 -14.99
CA ALA A 73 23.53 -14.16 -14.34
C ALA A 73 23.90 -14.50 -12.89
N GLY A 74 24.93 -13.86 -12.34
CA GLY A 74 25.28 -13.97 -10.92
C GLY A 74 26.34 -15.04 -10.60
N ASP A 75 26.32 -15.50 -9.36
CA ASP A 75 27.30 -16.44 -8.79
C ASP A 75 27.19 -17.86 -9.38
N GLU A 76 28.27 -18.64 -9.25
CA GLU A 76 28.31 -20.05 -9.66
C GLU A 76 27.65 -20.93 -8.59
N LEU A 77 26.78 -21.85 -9.01
CA LEU A 77 26.10 -22.77 -8.10
C LEU A 77 26.86 -24.10 -8.00
N ASP A 78 27.33 -24.41 -6.79
CA ASP A 78 27.95 -25.70 -6.49
C ASP A 78 26.87 -26.80 -6.38
N PRO A 79 26.93 -27.90 -7.15
CA PRO A 79 25.92 -28.96 -7.14
C PRO A 79 25.82 -29.66 -5.78
N ASP A 80 26.89 -29.65 -4.98
CA ASP A 80 26.89 -30.25 -3.63
C ASP A 80 26.09 -29.40 -2.62
N GLN A 81 25.78 -28.14 -2.96
CA GLN A 81 25.08 -27.18 -2.10
C GLN A 81 23.70 -26.81 -2.63
N VAL A 82 23.25 -27.40 -3.74
CA VAL A 82 21.96 -27.05 -4.34
C VAL A 82 21.11 -28.30 -4.55
N ARG A 83 19.92 -28.28 -3.96
CA ARG A 83 18.92 -29.33 -4.03
C ARG A 83 17.76 -28.92 -4.93
N LEU A 84 17.30 -29.87 -5.73
CA LEU A 84 16.11 -29.76 -6.55
C LEU A 84 14.95 -30.49 -5.91
N VAL A 85 13.97 -29.76 -5.38
CA VAL A 85 12.77 -30.38 -4.84
C VAL A 85 11.73 -30.44 -5.94
N GLY A 86 11.18 -31.64 -6.21
CA GLY A 86 10.21 -31.85 -7.28
C GLY A 86 10.79 -32.41 -8.58
N ASN A 87 12.11 -32.63 -8.67
CA ASN A 87 12.79 -33.21 -9.84
C ASN A 87 13.13 -34.70 -9.64
N GLU A 88 13.30 -35.48 -10.72
CA GLU A 88 13.65 -36.91 -10.66
C GLU A 88 14.98 -37.13 -9.95
N THR A 89 15.93 -36.22 -10.17
CA THR A 89 17.19 -36.17 -9.43
C THR A 89 17.14 -35.01 -8.46
N GLU A 90 16.98 -35.31 -7.17
CA GLU A 90 16.84 -34.29 -6.11
C GLU A 90 18.18 -33.70 -5.66
N GLU A 91 19.30 -34.41 -5.83
CA GLU A 91 20.64 -33.99 -5.43
C GLU A 91 21.55 -33.81 -6.64
N GLY A 92 22.28 -32.67 -6.71
CA GLY A 92 23.45 -32.56 -7.60
C GLY A 92 23.15 -32.82 -9.07
N TRP A 93 22.51 -31.83 -9.70
CA TRP A 93 22.22 -31.66 -11.12
C TRP A 93 23.34 -32.11 -12.08
N SER A 94 24.62 -32.03 -11.68
CA SER A 94 25.76 -32.61 -12.40
C SER A 94 27.01 -32.74 -11.50
N GLU A 95 28.09 -33.42 -11.96
CA GLU A 95 29.39 -33.45 -11.25
C GLU A 95 30.14 -32.10 -11.31
N ASP A 96 29.70 -31.18 -12.18
CA ASP A 96 30.29 -29.86 -12.38
C ASP A 96 29.34 -28.74 -11.91
N ALA A 97 29.91 -27.63 -11.45
CA ALA A 97 29.17 -26.45 -11.01
C ALA A 97 28.49 -25.68 -12.14
N LEU A 98 27.27 -25.19 -11.89
CA LEU A 98 26.43 -24.50 -12.86
C LEU A 98 26.82 -23.03 -12.97
N ARG A 99 27.64 -22.72 -13.97
CA ARG A 99 28.09 -21.35 -14.26
C ARG A 99 27.07 -20.56 -15.08
N SER A 100 27.23 -19.24 -15.06
CA SER A 100 26.51 -18.36 -15.99
C SER A 100 26.68 -18.81 -17.45
N GLY A 101 25.56 -19.12 -18.09
CA GLY A 101 25.43 -19.59 -19.47
C GLY A 101 25.35 -21.12 -19.65
N GLU A 102 25.62 -21.89 -18.59
CA GLU A 102 25.48 -23.34 -18.56
C GLU A 102 24.04 -23.77 -18.24
N ARG A 103 23.72 -25.03 -18.54
CA ARG A 103 22.36 -25.57 -18.50
C ARG A 103 22.34 -26.97 -17.90
N VAL A 104 21.27 -27.30 -17.18
CA VAL A 104 21.02 -28.64 -16.67
C VAL A 104 19.60 -29.08 -16.95
N GLU A 105 19.43 -30.33 -17.35
CA GLU A 105 18.14 -30.94 -17.67
C GLU A 105 17.30 -31.19 -16.40
N LEU A 106 16.00 -30.93 -16.51
CA LEU A 106 14.98 -31.09 -15.48
C LEU A 106 13.94 -32.11 -15.95
N GLU A 107 13.61 -33.02 -15.04
CA GLU A 107 12.61 -34.08 -15.16
C GLU A 107 11.67 -33.96 -13.95
N PRO A 108 10.66 -33.08 -13.97
CA PRO A 108 9.72 -32.93 -12.85
C PRO A 108 9.04 -34.27 -12.52
N THR A 109 8.84 -34.54 -11.24
CA THR A 109 8.19 -35.77 -10.74
C THR A 109 6.85 -35.53 -10.07
N ASN A 110 6.49 -34.27 -9.83
CA ASN A 110 5.21 -33.86 -9.28
C ASN A 110 4.20 -33.52 -10.38
N PRO A 111 2.91 -33.76 -10.13
CA PRO A 111 1.84 -33.48 -11.10
C PRO A 111 1.66 -31.98 -11.38
N ASP A 112 2.13 -31.12 -10.48
CA ASP A 112 2.01 -29.66 -10.57
C ASP A 112 3.20 -29.01 -11.31
N GLY A 113 4.18 -29.81 -11.73
CA GLY A 113 5.35 -29.34 -12.48
C GLY A 113 6.29 -28.42 -11.69
N GLU A 114 6.06 -28.23 -10.40
CA GLU A 114 6.83 -27.29 -9.59
C GLU A 114 8.19 -27.87 -9.18
N ILE A 115 9.27 -27.18 -9.55
CA ILE A 115 10.63 -27.48 -9.17
C ILE A 115 11.16 -26.32 -8.32
N ARG A 116 11.52 -26.61 -7.07
CA ARG A 116 12.12 -25.62 -6.16
C ARG A 116 13.62 -25.79 -6.09
N VAL A 117 14.34 -24.69 -6.31
CA VAL A 117 15.79 -24.60 -6.24
C VAL A 117 16.17 -24.15 -4.84
N VAL A 118 16.71 -25.07 -4.03
CA VAL A 118 17.08 -24.78 -2.64
C VAL A 118 18.59 -24.85 -2.51
N TRP A 119 19.21 -23.77 -2.05
CA TRP A 119 20.62 -23.76 -1.67
C TRP A 119 20.78 -24.06 -0.17
N GLU A 120 21.82 -24.82 0.17
CA GLU A 120 22.16 -25.23 1.52
C GLU A 120 23.64 -24.94 1.80
N SER A 121 23.93 -24.36 2.97
CA SER A 121 25.30 -24.07 3.40
C SER A 121 26.11 -25.37 3.59
N GLU A 122 27.44 -25.30 3.49
CA GLU A 122 28.33 -26.49 3.55
C GLU A 122 28.21 -27.28 4.87
N ASP A 123 27.77 -26.61 5.95
CA ASP A 123 27.50 -27.18 7.27
C ASP A 123 26.05 -27.70 7.45
N GLY A 124 25.16 -27.46 6.48
CA GLY A 124 23.74 -27.81 6.53
C GLY A 124 22.92 -27.00 7.54
N GLU A 125 23.48 -25.91 8.08
CA GLU A 125 22.83 -25.12 9.12
C GLU A 125 21.89 -24.05 8.54
N THR A 126 22.07 -23.66 7.27
CA THR A 126 21.28 -22.62 6.59
C THR A 126 20.75 -23.13 5.26
N GLN A 127 19.46 -22.91 4.98
CA GLN A 127 18.82 -23.23 3.71
C GLN A 127 18.10 -21.99 3.17
N HIS A 128 18.24 -21.74 1.87
CA HIS A 128 17.59 -20.64 1.17
C HIS A 128 16.91 -21.15 -0.10
N LEU A 129 15.66 -20.72 -0.31
CA LEU A 129 14.98 -20.92 -1.58
C LEU A 129 15.52 -19.88 -2.57
N LEU A 130 16.16 -20.33 -3.64
CA LEU A 130 16.69 -19.45 -4.69
C LEU A 130 15.62 -19.13 -5.75
N ALA A 131 14.78 -20.13 -6.10
CA ALA A 131 13.70 -19.97 -7.05
C ALA A 131 12.65 -21.08 -6.89
N THR A 132 11.40 -20.77 -7.22
CA THR A 132 10.35 -21.75 -7.51
C THR A 132 10.05 -21.67 -9.00
N LEU A 133 10.04 -22.82 -9.68
CA LEU A 133 9.97 -22.91 -11.13
C LEU A 133 8.83 -23.85 -11.51
N THR A 134 7.83 -23.37 -12.23
CA THR A 134 6.72 -24.22 -12.68
C THR A 134 6.99 -24.69 -14.10
N VAL A 135 6.83 -25.99 -14.31
CA VAL A 135 7.11 -26.68 -15.57
C VAL A 135 5.80 -27.29 -16.08
N ASP A 136 5.15 -26.62 -17.03
CA ASP A 136 3.86 -27.07 -17.56
C ASP A 136 3.98 -28.41 -18.30
N GLU A 137 3.51 -29.51 -17.70
CA GLU A 137 3.46 -30.82 -18.37
C GLU A 137 2.45 -30.82 -19.55
N GLY A 138 2.89 -30.29 -20.68
CA GLY A 138 2.33 -30.61 -21.98
C GLY A 138 1.87 -29.42 -22.81
N SER A 139 2.68 -29.05 -23.79
CA SER A 139 2.22 -28.98 -25.18
C SER A 139 3.38 -28.62 -26.11
N GLY A 140 3.99 -29.64 -26.71
CA GLY A 140 4.89 -29.44 -27.83
C GLY A 140 4.22 -28.67 -28.97
N GLY A 141 4.77 -27.50 -29.28
CA GLY A 141 4.80 -26.93 -30.63
C GLY A 141 3.67 -25.97 -31.01
N GLY A 142 3.97 -24.67 -30.99
CA GLY A 142 3.09 -23.65 -31.57
C GLY A 142 3.61 -22.22 -31.53
N GLY A 143 4.83 -21.96 -32.05
CA GLY A 143 5.36 -20.60 -32.14
C GLY A 143 4.51 -19.66 -33.00
N GLY A 144 4.07 -18.54 -32.41
CA GLY A 144 3.48 -17.40 -33.11
C GLY A 144 2.95 -16.34 -32.15
N ASN A 145 3.67 -15.22 -32.07
CA ASN A 145 3.37 -13.99 -31.32
C ASN A 145 1.89 -13.72 -30.96
N GLY A 146 1.67 -13.55 -29.67
CA GLY A 146 0.50 -12.95 -29.04
C GLY A 146 0.54 -13.33 -27.57
N GLY A 147 0.69 -12.36 -26.67
CA GLY A 147 0.36 -12.59 -25.27
C GLY A 147 -1.09 -13.03 -25.23
N SER A 148 -1.30 -14.31 -24.95
CA SER A 148 -2.58 -14.74 -24.40
C SER A 148 -2.45 -14.54 -22.90
N PRO A 149 -3.42 -13.85 -22.26
CA PRO A 149 -3.51 -13.81 -20.80
C PRO A 149 -3.58 -15.25 -20.26
N PRO A 150 -3.39 -15.47 -18.94
CA PRO A 150 -3.88 -16.71 -18.30
C PRO A 150 -5.34 -16.95 -18.72
N PRO A 151 -5.89 -18.18 -18.64
CA PRO A 151 -7.30 -18.39 -18.95
C PRO A 151 -8.15 -17.48 -18.06
N SER A 152 -8.55 -16.33 -18.60
CA SER A 152 -9.46 -15.37 -18.01
C SER A 152 -10.84 -16.02 -18.06
N GLY A 153 -11.22 -16.63 -16.95
CA GLY A 153 -12.52 -17.25 -16.79
C GLY A 153 -12.48 -18.48 -15.88
N PRO A 154 -13.62 -18.81 -15.28
CA PRO A 154 -13.70 -19.83 -14.26
C PRO A 154 -13.23 -21.19 -14.79
N PRO A 155 -12.58 -22.02 -13.96
CA PRO A 155 -12.11 -23.33 -14.35
C PRO A 155 -13.25 -24.23 -14.85
N GLU A 156 -12.95 -25.13 -15.80
CA GLU A 156 -13.94 -26.08 -16.32
C GLU A 156 -14.48 -26.99 -15.20
N ASN A 157 -15.78 -27.27 -15.25
CA ASN A 157 -16.43 -28.09 -14.22
C ASN A 157 -15.78 -29.48 -14.08
N PRO A 158 -15.33 -29.86 -12.87
CA PRO A 158 -14.85 -31.21 -12.62
C PRO A 158 -16.00 -32.22 -12.70
N PRO A 159 -15.69 -33.51 -12.93
CA PRO A 159 -16.72 -34.53 -13.04
C PRO A 159 -17.48 -34.71 -11.72
N VAL A 160 -18.81 -34.82 -11.82
CA VAL A 160 -19.68 -35.09 -10.66
C VAL A 160 -19.36 -36.46 -10.07
N THR A 161 -19.00 -36.48 -8.79
CA THR A 161 -18.62 -37.70 -8.05
C THR A 161 -19.61 -38.06 -6.95
N GLY A 162 -20.33 -37.08 -6.41
CA GLY A 162 -21.25 -37.24 -5.29
C GLY A 162 -22.73 -37.34 -5.67
N ASN A 163 -23.58 -37.56 -4.66
CA ASN A 163 -25.02 -37.63 -4.80
C ASN A 163 -25.74 -36.65 -3.87
N CYS A 164 -26.38 -35.64 -4.45
CA CYS A 164 -27.13 -34.61 -3.75
C CYS A 164 -28.15 -35.13 -2.73
N SER A 165 -28.89 -36.19 -3.06
CA SER A 165 -29.91 -36.71 -2.14
C SER A 165 -29.32 -37.33 -0.87
N THR A 166 -28.04 -37.70 -0.90
CA THR A 166 -27.35 -38.25 0.27
C THR A 166 -26.80 -37.13 1.12
N ILE A 167 -26.03 -36.22 0.50
CA ILE A 167 -25.38 -35.09 1.19
C ILE A 167 -26.41 -34.12 1.81
N LEU A 168 -27.49 -33.78 1.10
CA LEU A 168 -28.51 -32.86 1.62
C LEU A 168 -29.32 -33.44 2.81
N ASN A 169 -29.28 -34.74 3.04
CA ASN A 169 -29.99 -35.39 4.15
C ASN A 169 -29.08 -35.80 5.31
N ASP A 170 -27.77 -35.59 5.19
CA ASP A 170 -26.76 -36.00 6.17
C ASP A 170 -26.02 -34.75 6.65
N THR A 171 -26.55 -34.12 7.69
CA THR A 171 -25.92 -32.95 8.33
C THR A 171 -25.05 -33.35 9.51
N GLU A 172 -23.94 -32.65 9.67
CA GLU A 172 -23.05 -32.77 10.81
C GLU A 172 -23.29 -31.65 11.82
N MET A 173 -22.94 -31.92 13.09
CA MET A 173 -22.97 -30.91 14.14
C MET A 173 -21.55 -30.41 14.39
N ILE A 174 -21.23 -29.21 13.90
CA ILE A 174 -19.94 -28.55 14.08
C ILE A 174 -20.18 -27.29 14.92
N ASP A 175 -19.50 -27.17 16.07
CA ASP A 175 -19.65 -26.06 17.02
C ASP A 175 -21.11 -25.70 17.39
N GLY A 176 -21.98 -26.71 17.42
CA GLY A 176 -23.39 -26.55 17.77
C GLY A 176 -24.28 -26.03 16.63
N LYS A 177 -23.75 -25.94 15.41
CA LYS A 177 -24.48 -25.62 14.18
C LYS A 177 -24.71 -26.90 13.36
N GLU A 178 -25.85 -27.00 12.69
CA GLU A 178 -26.08 -28.03 11.66
C GLU A 178 -25.43 -27.59 10.35
N VAL A 179 -24.56 -28.44 9.81
CA VAL A 179 -23.70 -28.18 8.66
C VAL A 179 -23.88 -29.27 7.61
N ILE A 180 -24.05 -28.89 6.36
CA ILE A 180 -23.95 -29.77 5.20
C ILE A 180 -22.49 -29.77 4.77
N VAL A 181 -21.80 -30.89 4.96
CA VAL A 181 -20.40 -31.04 4.56
C VAL A 181 -20.34 -31.62 3.14
N VAL A 182 -19.63 -30.93 2.24
CA VAL A 182 -19.49 -31.30 0.83
C VAL A 182 -18.03 -31.69 0.58
N GLU A 183 -17.76 -33.00 0.56
CA GLU A 183 -16.42 -33.59 0.33
C GLU A 183 -16.24 -34.12 -1.11
N GLU A 184 -17.31 -34.13 -1.91
CA GLU A 184 -17.35 -34.63 -3.28
C GLU A 184 -18.03 -33.60 -4.19
N VAL A 185 -17.77 -33.66 -5.49
CA VAL A 185 -18.40 -32.77 -6.48
C VAL A 185 -19.86 -33.20 -6.69
N ILE A 186 -20.80 -32.32 -6.38
CA ILE A 186 -22.24 -32.53 -6.55
C ILE A 186 -22.84 -31.55 -7.55
N GLU A 187 -23.87 -32.00 -8.27
CA GLU A 187 -24.62 -31.17 -9.23
C GLU A 187 -26.08 -31.00 -8.75
N CYS A 188 -26.33 -29.93 -7.99
CA CYS A 188 -27.64 -29.52 -7.52
C CYS A 188 -27.56 -28.20 -6.74
N ASP A 189 -28.72 -27.57 -6.57
CA ASP A 189 -28.86 -26.43 -5.67
C ASP A 189 -28.95 -26.88 -4.19
N ILE A 190 -28.29 -26.13 -3.31
CA ILE A 190 -28.39 -26.28 -1.86
C ILE A 190 -29.27 -25.16 -1.30
N ASN A 191 -30.47 -25.49 -0.82
CA ASN A 191 -31.46 -24.49 -0.35
C ASN A 191 -31.96 -24.78 1.08
N GLU A 192 -31.20 -25.56 1.83
CA GLU A 192 -31.61 -25.97 3.17
C GLU A 192 -31.10 -24.98 4.22
N PRO A 193 -31.83 -24.77 5.33
CA PRO A 193 -31.52 -23.78 6.35
C PRO A 193 -30.41 -24.24 7.31
N HIS A 194 -29.30 -24.67 6.73
CA HIS A 194 -28.10 -25.14 7.39
C HIS A 194 -26.90 -24.31 6.92
N TYR A 195 -25.76 -24.46 7.60
CA TYR A 195 -24.50 -23.96 7.05
C TYR A 195 -24.02 -24.93 5.97
N VAL A 196 -23.28 -24.44 4.99
CA VAL A 196 -22.63 -25.28 3.98
C VAL A 196 -21.13 -25.17 4.18
N HIS A 197 -20.45 -26.31 4.23
CA HIS A 197 -19.00 -26.39 4.35
C HIS A 197 -18.46 -27.27 3.22
N VAL A 198 -17.81 -26.65 2.24
CA VAL A 198 -17.16 -27.35 1.13
C VAL A 198 -15.70 -27.59 1.51
N VAL A 199 -15.24 -28.84 1.41
CA VAL A 199 -13.89 -29.21 1.84
C VAL A 199 -13.24 -30.24 0.93
N ARG A 200 -11.90 -30.29 0.95
CA ARG A 200 -11.08 -31.37 0.35
C ARG A 200 -11.27 -31.54 -1.15
N GLY A 201 -11.31 -30.44 -1.89
CA GLY A 201 -11.62 -30.41 -3.32
C GLY A 201 -13.07 -30.78 -3.66
N GLY A 202 -13.96 -30.77 -2.66
CA GLY A 202 -15.39 -30.88 -2.88
C GLY A 202 -15.92 -29.69 -3.68
N GLY A 203 -17.12 -29.83 -4.26
CA GLY A 203 -17.68 -28.69 -4.96
C GLY A 203 -19.14 -28.80 -5.31
N VAL A 204 -19.75 -27.64 -5.54
CA VAL A 204 -21.18 -27.51 -5.85
C VAL A 204 -21.32 -26.93 -7.24
N ILE A 205 -21.87 -27.70 -8.16
CA ILE A 205 -22.34 -27.22 -9.47
C ILE A 205 -23.84 -26.95 -9.35
N GLY A 206 -24.19 -25.69 -9.18
CA GLY A 206 -25.54 -25.23 -8.83
C GLY A 206 -25.52 -24.15 -7.75
N ASN A 207 -26.69 -23.59 -7.46
CA ASN A 207 -26.76 -22.41 -6.61
C ASN A 207 -26.82 -22.77 -5.12
N ILE A 208 -26.21 -21.94 -4.28
CA ILE A 208 -26.32 -22.05 -2.82
C ILE A 208 -27.21 -20.93 -2.29
N GLY A 209 -28.33 -21.31 -1.68
CA GLY A 209 -29.14 -20.43 -0.83
C GLY A 209 -30.12 -19.51 -1.58
N ASN A 210 -30.99 -20.05 -2.42
CA ASN A 210 -32.06 -19.25 -3.03
C ASN A 210 -32.90 -18.53 -1.93
N ASN A 211 -32.98 -17.19 -2.01
CA ASN A 211 -33.68 -16.29 -1.05
C ASN A 211 -33.16 -16.35 0.40
N ASN A 212 -31.84 -16.28 0.62
CA ASN A 212 -31.19 -16.22 1.93
C ASN A 212 -31.60 -17.39 2.86
N THR A 213 -31.78 -18.57 2.28
CA THR A 213 -32.21 -19.75 3.03
C THR A 213 -31.06 -20.41 3.78
N VAL A 214 -29.85 -20.39 3.22
CA VAL A 214 -28.64 -20.97 3.79
C VAL A 214 -28.06 -20.04 4.87
N ASN A 215 -27.64 -20.60 6.00
CA ASN A 215 -27.21 -19.81 7.17
C ASN A 215 -25.81 -19.19 7.02
N GLY A 216 -25.02 -19.66 6.06
CA GLY A 216 -23.65 -19.24 5.78
C GLY A 216 -22.93 -20.29 4.94
N LEU A 217 -21.88 -19.86 4.24
CA LEU A 217 -21.01 -20.69 3.41
C LEU A 217 -19.58 -20.62 3.94
N MET A 218 -18.92 -21.77 3.97
CA MET A 218 -17.49 -21.92 4.19
C MET A 218 -16.94 -22.84 3.12
N ILE A 219 -15.90 -22.42 2.43
CA ILE A 219 -15.13 -23.23 1.48
C ILE A 219 -13.72 -23.29 2.04
N ASP A 220 -13.21 -24.50 2.30
CA ASP A 220 -11.80 -24.73 2.64
C ASP A 220 -11.26 -25.74 1.63
N ASP A 221 -10.51 -25.32 0.61
CA ASP A 221 -10.10 -26.18 -0.52
C ASP A 221 -11.32 -26.76 -1.26
N GLY A 222 -11.91 -25.96 -2.17
CA GLY A 222 -13.09 -26.37 -2.93
C GLY A 222 -13.70 -25.27 -3.79
N PHE A 223 -14.91 -25.51 -4.30
CA PHE A 223 -15.54 -24.54 -5.20
C PHE A 223 -17.06 -24.52 -5.22
N VAL A 224 -17.61 -23.41 -5.70
CA VAL A 224 -19.02 -23.27 -6.08
C VAL A 224 -19.11 -22.73 -7.50
N ASN A 225 -19.62 -23.55 -8.42
CA ASN A 225 -20.00 -23.12 -9.76
C ASN A 225 -21.50 -22.79 -9.78
N GLY A 226 -21.81 -21.52 -9.55
CA GLY A 226 -23.17 -21.00 -9.43
C GLY A 226 -23.25 -19.90 -8.39
N SER A 227 -24.39 -19.21 -8.33
CA SER A 227 -24.56 -18.08 -7.41
C SER A 227 -24.68 -18.52 -5.95
N VAL A 228 -24.13 -17.69 -5.07
CA VAL A 228 -24.16 -17.87 -3.62
C VAL A 228 -25.01 -16.77 -2.99
N ASN A 229 -25.95 -17.13 -2.13
CA ASN A 229 -26.82 -16.19 -1.44
C ASN A 229 -27.13 -16.70 -0.02
N THR A 230 -26.49 -16.12 0.99
CA THR A 230 -26.57 -16.62 2.37
C THR A 230 -27.07 -15.56 3.35
N TYR A 231 -27.77 -16.01 4.39
CA TYR A 231 -28.15 -15.18 5.55
C TYR A 231 -26.95 -14.83 6.44
N GLY A 232 -25.84 -15.52 6.28
CA GLY A 232 -24.66 -15.35 7.14
C GLY A 232 -23.45 -14.94 6.34
N ASN A 233 -22.32 -15.49 6.76
CA ASN A 233 -21.04 -15.15 6.21
C ASN A 233 -20.79 -15.96 4.92
N VAL A 234 -19.96 -15.40 4.05
CA VAL A 234 -19.38 -16.09 2.90
C VAL A 234 -17.88 -16.16 3.13
N ASN A 235 -17.40 -17.33 3.53
CA ASN A 235 -15.98 -17.55 3.79
C ASN A 235 -15.40 -18.47 2.72
N VAL A 236 -14.30 -18.06 2.10
CA VAL A 236 -13.60 -18.85 1.08
C VAL A 236 -12.11 -18.84 1.42
N THR A 237 -11.55 -20.03 1.59
CA THR A 237 -10.13 -20.28 1.79
C THR A 237 -9.68 -21.32 0.78
N ASP A 238 -8.61 -21.03 0.01
CA ASP A 238 -8.08 -21.93 -1.03
C ASP A 238 -9.17 -22.39 -2.03
N GLY A 239 -9.98 -21.48 -2.56
CA GLY A 239 -11.16 -21.89 -3.32
C GLY A 239 -11.78 -20.81 -4.19
N TYR A 240 -12.81 -21.18 -4.95
CA TYR A 240 -13.41 -20.24 -5.89
C TYR A 240 -14.93 -20.28 -6.00
N ILE A 241 -15.51 -19.13 -6.37
CA ILE A 241 -16.93 -18.97 -6.70
C ILE A 241 -17.05 -18.36 -8.10
N THR A 242 -17.81 -18.99 -8.99
CA THR A 242 -17.84 -18.60 -10.41
C THR A 242 -18.93 -17.61 -10.82
N GLU A 243 -19.87 -17.30 -9.92
CA GLU A 243 -20.95 -16.34 -10.14
C GLU A 243 -21.14 -15.51 -8.86
N ALA A 244 -21.99 -14.48 -8.91
CA ALA A 244 -22.15 -13.54 -7.82
C ALA A 244 -22.38 -14.19 -6.44
N ALA A 245 -21.71 -13.64 -5.43
CA ALA A 245 -21.80 -14.04 -4.04
C ALA A 245 -22.46 -12.95 -3.20
N THR A 246 -23.50 -13.30 -2.45
CA THR A 246 -24.19 -12.39 -1.53
C THR A 246 -24.24 -12.96 -0.12
N GLY A 247 -23.86 -12.16 0.87
CA GLY A 247 -23.92 -12.51 2.29
C GLY A 247 -24.57 -11.43 3.15
N GLN A 248 -25.52 -11.76 4.03
CA GLN A 248 -26.12 -10.76 4.95
C GLN A 248 -25.25 -10.46 6.18
N ARG A 249 -24.04 -10.99 6.23
CA ARG A 249 -23.05 -10.70 7.28
C ARG A 249 -21.74 -10.24 6.66
N GLU A 250 -20.67 -10.98 6.90
CA GLU A 250 -19.30 -10.66 6.52
C GLU A 250 -18.84 -11.59 5.40
N ALA A 251 -17.86 -11.18 4.62
CA ALA A 251 -17.08 -12.06 3.77
C ALA A 251 -15.63 -12.09 4.23
N HIS A 252 -15.04 -13.29 4.22
CA HIS A 252 -13.62 -13.49 4.47
C HIS A 252 -13.05 -14.34 3.34
N LEU A 253 -12.13 -13.77 2.57
CA LEU A 253 -11.46 -14.40 1.44
C LEU A 253 -9.98 -14.55 1.78
N GLU A 254 -9.44 -15.75 1.64
CA GLU A 254 -8.03 -16.06 1.83
C GLU A 254 -7.60 -17.01 0.71
N ASP A 255 -6.64 -16.62 -0.14
CA ASP A 255 -6.22 -17.43 -1.28
C ASP A 255 -7.42 -17.87 -2.16
N ALA A 256 -8.32 -16.94 -2.46
CA ALA A 256 -9.61 -17.21 -3.08
C ALA A 256 -9.84 -16.45 -4.40
N ASP A 257 -10.57 -17.08 -5.33
CA ASP A 257 -10.97 -16.44 -6.61
C ASP A 257 -12.49 -16.26 -6.68
N LEU A 258 -12.96 -15.03 -6.87
CA LEU A 258 -14.35 -14.72 -7.18
C LEU A 258 -14.44 -14.16 -8.60
N TYR A 259 -15.12 -14.89 -9.49
CA TYR A 259 -15.23 -14.53 -10.92
C TYR A 259 -16.43 -13.59 -11.21
N ASP A 260 -17.00 -12.96 -10.20
CA ASP A 260 -18.20 -12.12 -10.30
C ASP A 260 -18.35 -11.28 -9.01
N ASP A 261 -19.41 -10.48 -8.93
CA ASP A 261 -19.64 -9.52 -7.84
C ASP A 261 -19.73 -10.16 -6.45
N LEU A 262 -19.14 -9.48 -5.46
CA LEU A 262 -19.30 -9.77 -4.04
C LEU A 262 -20.14 -8.66 -3.37
N THR A 263 -21.28 -9.04 -2.79
CA THR A 263 -22.12 -8.11 -2.03
C THR A 263 -22.34 -8.60 -0.60
N VAL A 264 -21.97 -7.81 0.40
CA VAL A 264 -22.24 -8.12 1.81
C VAL A 264 -22.84 -6.98 2.61
N ASP A 265 -23.70 -7.30 3.59
CA ASP A 265 -24.33 -6.28 4.43
C ASP A 265 -23.38 -5.69 5.50
N ASN A 266 -22.28 -6.37 5.85
CA ASN A 266 -21.30 -5.92 6.86
C ASN A 266 -19.92 -5.68 6.26
N GLU A 267 -18.92 -6.47 6.66
CA GLU A 267 -17.51 -6.25 6.34
C GLU A 267 -16.99 -7.28 5.32
N VAL A 268 -16.08 -6.85 4.46
CA VAL A 268 -15.26 -7.70 3.60
C VAL A 268 -13.83 -7.63 4.09
N GLU A 269 -13.22 -8.79 4.32
CA GLU A 269 -11.79 -8.95 4.54
C GLU A 269 -11.26 -9.91 3.47
N SER A 270 -10.30 -9.46 2.68
CA SER A 270 -9.72 -10.22 1.57
C SER A 270 -8.21 -10.26 1.72
N ILE A 271 -7.62 -11.45 1.67
CA ILE A 271 -6.18 -11.68 1.81
C ILE A 271 -5.71 -12.56 0.66
N ASN A 272 -4.75 -12.08 -0.13
CA ASN A 272 -4.21 -12.77 -1.31
C ASN A 272 -5.31 -13.38 -2.19
N SER A 273 -6.34 -12.60 -2.53
CA SER A 273 -7.53 -13.10 -3.20
C SER A 273 -7.98 -12.15 -4.29
N ASP A 274 -8.47 -12.72 -5.40
CA ASP A 274 -8.87 -11.98 -6.59
C ASP A 274 -10.38 -11.93 -6.74
N VAL A 275 -10.90 -10.77 -7.16
CA VAL A 275 -12.32 -10.54 -7.44
C VAL A 275 -12.47 -9.88 -8.82
N GLU A 276 -12.95 -10.62 -9.81
CA GLU A 276 -13.20 -10.10 -11.18
C GLU A 276 -14.38 -9.09 -11.22
N GLY A 277 -15.24 -9.09 -10.19
CA GLY A 277 -16.42 -8.23 -10.12
C GLY A 277 -16.28 -7.03 -9.19
N GLU A 278 -17.40 -6.37 -8.92
CA GLU A 278 -17.48 -5.28 -7.94
C GLU A 278 -17.57 -5.84 -6.51
N ILE A 279 -16.93 -5.15 -5.55
CA ILE A 279 -17.11 -5.41 -4.12
C ILE A 279 -18.03 -4.33 -3.54
N THR A 280 -19.17 -4.76 -3.00
CA THR A 280 -20.09 -3.88 -2.25
C THR A 280 -20.24 -4.37 -0.82
N ALA A 281 -19.96 -3.49 0.14
CA ALA A 281 -20.13 -3.75 1.56
C ALA A 281 -21.00 -2.68 2.24
N GLY A 282 -21.79 -3.08 3.22
CA GLY A 282 -22.50 -2.11 4.07
C GLY A 282 -21.52 -1.33 4.96
N TYR A 283 -20.46 -1.97 5.43
CA TYR A 283 -19.45 -1.39 6.30
C TYR A 283 -18.06 -1.58 5.68
N ARG A 284 -17.07 -1.92 6.48
CA ARG A 284 -15.66 -1.91 6.09
C ARG A 284 -15.35 -2.85 4.91
N VAL A 285 -14.47 -2.39 4.02
CA VAL A 285 -13.77 -3.26 3.05
C VAL A 285 -12.28 -3.17 3.36
N ALA A 286 -11.64 -4.31 3.55
CA ALA A 286 -10.20 -4.41 3.75
C ALA A 286 -9.62 -5.44 2.77
N ILE A 287 -8.69 -5.01 1.92
CA ILE A 287 -7.98 -5.86 0.96
C ILE A 287 -6.48 -5.83 1.30
N GLU A 288 -5.89 -7.00 1.51
CA GLU A 288 -4.46 -7.20 1.77
C GLU A 288 -3.91 -8.19 0.74
N SER A 289 -3.16 -7.70 -0.24
CA SER A 289 -2.68 -8.49 -1.38
C SER A 289 -3.81 -9.07 -2.26
N GLY A 290 -3.84 -8.74 -3.54
CA GLY A 290 -4.83 -9.27 -4.50
C GLY A 290 -5.44 -8.19 -5.38
N ASP A 291 -6.17 -8.65 -6.41
CA ASP A 291 -6.71 -7.79 -7.46
C ASP A 291 -8.24 -7.74 -7.43
N VAL A 292 -8.80 -6.54 -7.57
CA VAL A 292 -10.24 -6.31 -7.78
C VAL A 292 -10.42 -5.66 -9.15
N GLU A 293 -10.92 -6.40 -10.14
CA GLU A 293 -11.13 -5.84 -11.49
C GLU A 293 -12.29 -4.83 -11.53
N GLY A 294 -13.25 -4.94 -10.60
CA GLY A 294 -14.35 -3.99 -10.45
C GLY A 294 -14.09 -2.88 -9.44
N GLY A 295 -15.13 -2.09 -9.18
CA GLY A 295 -15.10 -1.02 -8.18
C GLY A 295 -15.32 -1.53 -6.75
N ILE A 296 -14.96 -0.70 -5.78
CA ILE A 296 -15.22 -0.96 -4.36
C ILE A 296 -16.18 0.09 -3.81
N SER A 297 -17.24 -0.36 -3.16
CA SER A 297 -18.21 0.52 -2.48
C SER A 297 -18.46 0.12 -1.03
N SER A 298 -18.36 1.09 -0.12
CA SER A 298 -18.74 0.98 1.29
C SER A 298 -19.84 1.99 1.65
N GLU A 299 -20.97 1.51 2.19
CA GLU A 299 -22.10 2.40 2.53
C GLU A 299 -21.92 3.21 3.82
N TYR A 300 -21.19 2.72 4.83
CA TYR A 300 -21.20 3.36 6.16
C TYR A 300 -19.83 3.47 6.84
N ASP A 301 -18.77 2.89 6.28
CA ASP A 301 -17.49 2.74 6.98
C ASP A 301 -16.30 2.81 5.99
N VAL A 302 -15.08 2.54 6.46
CA VAL A 302 -13.83 2.70 5.73
C VAL A 302 -13.60 1.71 4.58
N VAL A 303 -12.81 2.12 3.58
CA VAL A 303 -12.09 1.21 2.66
C VAL A 303 -10.58 1.27 2.94
N VAL A 304 -9.94 0.12 3.15
CA VAL A 304 -8.49 0.00 3.39
C VAL A 304 -7.87 -0.95 2.38
N LEU A 305 -6.85 -0.48 1.66
CA LEU A 305 -6.05 -1.27 0.73
C LEU A 305 -4.60 -1.36 1.19
N THR A 306 -4.02 -2.55 1.09
CA THR A 306 -2.60 -2.80 1.34
C THR A 306 -2.08 -3.80 0.31
N ASP A 307 -1.05 -3.43 -0.46
CA ASP A 307 -0.45 -4.32 -1.49
C ASP A 307 -1.46 -4.83 -2.54
N ALA A 308 -2.46 -4.01 -2.91
CA ALA A 308 -3.60 -4.43 -3.73
C ALA A 308 -3.77 -3.60 -5.00
N THR A 309 -4.48 -4.15 -5.99
CA THR A 309 -4.90 -3.43 -7.21
C THR A 309 -6.42 -3.33 -7.26
N VAL A 310 -6.95 -2.16 -7.62
CA VAL A 310 -8.37 -1.97 -7.97
C VAL A 310 -8.45 -1.35 -9.37
N GLU A 311 -9.14 -2.00 -10.31
CA GLU A 311 -9.18 -1.54 -11.71
C GLU A 311 -10.33 -0.56 -12.04
N ASP A 312 -11.08 -0.11 -11.03
CA ASP A 312 -12.18 0.85 -11.16
C ASP A 312 -12.26 1.78 -9.92
N ASP A 313 -13.33 2.56 -9.82
CA ASP A 313 -13.51 3.56 -8.78
C ASP A 313 -13.69 2.96 -7.36
N ILE A 314 -13.19 3.69 -6.36
CA ILE A 314 -13.45 3.44 -4.94
C ILE A 314 -14.38 4.52 -4.41
N THR A 315 -15.50 4.12 -3.79
CA THR A 315 -16.43 5.03 -3.13
C THR A 315 -16.72 4.60 -1.70
N THR A 316 -16.55 5.53 -0.76
CA THR A 316 -16.90 5.35 0.65
C THR A 316 -17.58 6.58 1.24
N ASN A 317 -18.43 6.35 2.24
CA ASN A 317 -19.07 7.40 3.05
C ASN A 317 -18.31 7.72 4.34
N ASP A 318 -17.14 7.13 4.57
CA ASP A 318 -16.22 7.49 5.64
C ASP A 318 -14.82 7.79 5.04
N TRP A 319 -13.74 7.37 5.69
CA TRP A 319 -12.37 7.56 5.20
C TRP A 319 -11.90 6.42 4.30
N VAL A 320 -10.81 6.66 3.58
CA VAL A 320 -10.09 5.66 2.77
C VAL A 320 -8.59 5.72 3.07
N GLU A 321 -7.95 4.55 3.15
CA GLU A 321 -6.49 4.43 3.26
C GLU A 321 -5.95 3.44 2.23
N ILE A 322 -4.97 3.91 1.46
CA ILE A 322 -4.37 3.18 0.34
C ILE A 322 -2.86 3.15 0.59
N ILE A 323 -2.32 1.97 0.82
CA ILE A 323 -0.91 1.76 1.15
C ILE A 323 -0.33 0.75 0.17
N ASP A 324 0.81 1.07 -0.46
CA ASP A 324 1.49 0.14 -1.37
C ASP A 324 0.56 -0.42 -2.46
N SER A 325 -0.40 0.37 -2.95
CA SER A 325 -1.52 -0.12 -3.77
C SER A 325 -1.81 0.77 -4.97
N ASP A 326 -2.43 0.20 -6.00
CA ASP A 326 -2.76 0.87 -7.26
C ASP A 326 -4.29 0.92 -7.46
N VAL A 327 -4.81 2.10 -7.86
CA VAL A 327 -6.22 2.30 -8.21
C VAL A 327 -6.33 2.90 -9.61
N VAL A 328 -6.86 2.11 -10.56
CA VAL A 328 -7.12 2.53 -11.95
C VAL A 328 -8.50 3.18 -12.06
N GLY A 329 -8.72 4.21 -11.25
CA GLY A 329 -9.98 4.94 -11.20
C GLY A 329 -9.84 6.17 -10.32
N SER A 330 -10.99 6.72 -9.95
CA SER A 330 -11.08 7.80 -8.96
C SER A 330 -11.39 7.24 -7.58
N VAL A 331 -11.00 7.99 -6.55
CA VAL A 331 -11.25 7.66 -5.16
C VAL A 331 -12.13 8.76 -4.55
N ASN A 332 -13.26 8.37 -3.97
CA ASN A 332 -14.20 9.30 -3.34
C ASN A 332 -14.51 8.90 -1.89
N ALA A 333 -13.95 9.65 -0.94
CA ALA A 333 -14.19 9.53 0.50
C ALA A 333 -15.18 10.60 0.99
N SER A 334 -16.43 10.46 0.58
CA SER A 334 -17.48 11.49 0.72
C SER A 334 -17.85 11.88 2.16
N GLY A 335 -17.36 11.17 3.18
CA GLY A 335 -17.61 11.49 4.59
C GLY A 335 -16.39 11.56 5.50
N GLY A 336 -15.18 11.34 4.98
CA GLY A 336 -13.98 11.21 5.79
C GLY A 336 -12.71 11.73 5.09
N ASP A 337 -11.58 11.27 5.61
CA ASP A 337 -10.24 11.60 5.10
C ASP A 337 -9.83 10.62 3.98
N ALA A 338 -8.93 11.04 3.10
CA ALA A 338 -8.23 10.11 2.21
C ALA A 338 -6.73 10.12 2.49
N THR A 339 -6.14 8.94 2.63
CA THR A 339 -4.72 8.78 2.92
C THR A 339 -4.06 7.85 1.91
N LEU A 340 -3.02 8.33 1.23
CA LEU A 340 -2.23 7.58 0.25
C LEU A 340 -0.77 7.49 0.72
N ARG A 341 -0.20 6.28 0.76
CA ARG A 341 1.22 6.06 1.05
C ARG A 341 1.82 5.05 0.09
N ASN A 342 2.86 5.46 -0.67
CA ASN A 342 3.43 4.63 -1.73
C ASN A 342 2.35 4.04 -2.66
N ALA A 343 1.40 4.87 -3.07
CA ALA A 343 0.21 4.46 -3.81
C ALA A 343 0.07 5.24 -5.13
N ASN A 344 -0.65 4.67 -6.09
CA ASN A 344 -0.98 5.35 -7.34
C ASN A 344 -2.49 5.36 -7.56
N VAL A 345 -3.07 6.53 -7.80
CA VAL A 345 -4.47 6.71 -8.21
C VAL A 345 -4.48 7.38 -9.58
N THR A 346 -5.04 6.73 -10.59
CA THR A 346 -4.98 7.27 -11.97
C THR A 346 -5.97 8.40 -12.25
N GLY A 347 -7.06 8.45 -11.49
CA GLY A 347 -8.12 9.45 -11.58
C GLY A 347 -8.02 10.53 -10.50
N ASP A 348 -9.18 11.05 -10.11
CA ASP A 348 -9.33 12.12 -9.13
C ASP A 348 -9.36 11.56 -7.70
N LEU A 349 -8.97 12.38 -6.73
CA LEU A 349 -9.03 12.09 -5.30
C LEU A 349 -9.89 13.11 -4.58
N ASP A 350 -11.13 12.73 -4.28
CA ASP A 350 -12.08 13.54 -3.51
C ASP A 350 -12.18 13.04 -2.06
N ALA A 351 -12.12 13.95 -1.08
CA ALA A 351 -12.38 13.63 0.33
C ALA A 351 -13.17 14.75 1.02
N GLN A 352 -13.93 14.44 2.06
CA GLN A 352 -14.68 15.47 2.79
C GLN A 352 -13.83 16.20 3.84
N SER A 353 -13.03 15.46 4.60
CA SER A 353 -12.41 15.96 5.85
C SER A 353 -10.92 16.30 5.72
N GLY A 354 -10.25 15.80 4.70
CA GLY A 354 -8.84 16.09 4.43
C GLY A 354 -8.19 15.04 3.53
N VAL A 355 -7.01 15.37 3.03
CA VAL A 355 -6.19 14.50 2.19
C VAL A 355 -4.75 14.50 2.71
N ASP A 356 -4.16 13.32 2.88
CA ASP A 356 -2.74 13.10 3.21
C ASP A 356 -2.10 12.21 2.12
N ILE A 357 -1.18 12.76 1.33
CA ILE A 357 -0.52 12.06 0.22
C ILE A 357 0.98 12.04 0.49
N ALA A 358 1.54 10.85 0.70
CA ALA A 358 2.97 10.67 0.92
C ALA A 358 3.55 9.65 -0.07
N ASP A 359 4.66 9.99 -0.74
CA ASP A 359 5.37 9.10 -1.66
C ASP A 359 4.44 8.51 -2.76
N SER A 360 3.44 9.28 -3.22
CA SER A 360 2.32 8.76 -4.01
C SER A 360 1.99 9.65 -5.21
N GLU A 361 1.27 9.11 -6.19
CA GLU A 361 0.82 9.81 -7.40
C GLU A 361 -0.71 9.80 -7.50
N VAL A 362 -1.30 10.97 -7.79
CA VAL A 362 -2.70 11.14 -8.19
C VAL A 362 -2.71 11.75 -9.59
N GLY A 363 -3.28 11.03 -10.57
CA GLY A 363 -3.26 11.44 -11.98
C GLY A 363 -4.22 12.59 -12.32
N GLY A 364 -5.26 12.78 -11.50
CA GLY A 364 -6.29 13.79 -11.67
C GLY A 364 -6.22 14.93 -10.64
N ASP A 365 -7.38 15.51 -10.36
CA ASP A 365 -7.55 16.59 -9.39
C ASP A 365 -7.60 16.02 -7.96
N VAL A 366 -7.14 16.82 -6.99
CA VAL A 366 -7.23 16.51 -5.56
C VAL A 366 -8.09 17.56 -4.88
N ASN A 367 -9.17 17.11 -4.23
CA ASN A 367 -10.20 18.00 -3.69
C ASN A 367 -10.70 17.56 -2.31
N PRO A 368 -10.01 17.97 -1.22
CA PRO A 368 -10.59 17.93 0.11
C PRO A 368 -11.62 19.07 0.31
N ASP A 369 -12.91 18.73 0.30
CA ASP A 369 -14.06 19.65 0.44
C ASP A 369 -13.87 20.60 1.64
N THR A 370 -13.97 20.10 2.86
CA THR A 370 -13.87 20.94 4.07
C THR A 370 -12.58 20.71 4.84
N GLY A 371 -11.58 20.13 4.19
CA GLY A 371 -10.36 19.60 4.81
C GLY A 371 -9.09 20.32 4.41
N ASP A 372 -8.00 20.00 5.11
CA ASP A 372 -6.65 20.38 4.71
C ASP A 372 -6.11 19.38 3.68
N ALA A 373 -5.21 19.82 2.81
CA ALA A 373 -4.38 18.95 1.97
C ALA A 373 -2.93 18.95 2.46
N THR A 374 -2.39 17.77 2.75
CA THR A 374 -0.98 17.57 3.09
C THR A 374 -0.31 16.68 2.05
N LEU A 375 0.75 17.19 1.41
CA LEU A 375 1.52 16.49 0.39
C LEU A 375 3.00 16.38 0.80
N HIS A 376 3.58 15.20 0.67
CA HIS A 376 5.01 14.96 0.88
C HIS A 376 5.57 14.00 -0.17
N ASN A 377 6.54 14.44 -0.96
CA ASN A 377 7.08 13.64 -2.07
C ASN A 377 5.96 13.08 -2.97
N ALA A 378 4.99 13.93 -3.31
CA ALA A 378 3.78 13.56 -4.03
C ALA A 378 3.72 14.19 -5.43
N THR A 379 2.97 13.55 -6.33
CA THR A 379 2.65 14.10 -7.65
C THR A 379 1.14 14.20 -7.84
N VAL A 380 0.65 15.37 -8.24
CA VAL A 380 -0.74 15.63 -8.62
C VAL A 380 -0.78 16.07 -10.08
N GLY A 381 -1.42 15.28 -10.93
CA GLY A 381 -1.53 15.53 -12.37
C GLY A 381 -2.53 16.61 -12.75
N GLY A 382 -3.47 16.93 -11.85
CA GLY A 382 -4.45 18.00 -11.98
C GLY A 382 -4.22 19.16 -11.01
N SER A 383 -5.31 19.82 -10.65
CA SER A 383 -5.33 20.90 -9.66
C SER A 383 -5.50 20.37 -8.24
N LEU A 384 -5.08 21.16 -7.25
CA LEU A 384 -5.27 20.94 -5.83
C LEU A 384 -6.17 22.04 -5.25
N ASP A 385 -7.41 21.68 -4.93
CA ASP A 385 -8.42 22.60 -4.40
C ASP A 385 -8.76 22.21 -2.95
N ALA A 386 -8.26 22.94 -1.96
CA ALA A 386 -8.40 22.59 -0.53
C ALA A 386 -8.82 23.79 0.33
N GLU A 387 -10.08 23.81 0.79
CA GLU A 387 -10.68 24.99 1.43
C GLU A 387 -9.98 25.46 2.72
N ASN A 388 -9.53 24.53 3.57
CA ASN A 388 -8.98 24.90 4.88
C ASN A 388 -7.48 25.19 4.85
N GLY A 389 -6.75 24.68 3.86
CA GLY A 389 -5.33 24.94 3.70
C GLY A 389 -4.58 23.87 2.93
N VAL A 390 -3.40 24.24 2.48
CA VAL A 390 -2.46 23.37 1.77
C VAL A 390 -1.10 23.42 2.45
N GLU A 391 -0.54 22.26 2.75
CA GLU A 391 0.87 22.08 3.13
C GLU A 391 1.50 21.08 2.16
N ALA A 392 2.45 21.53 1.33
CA ALA A 392 3.12 20.65 0.36
C ALA A 392 4.64 20.77 0.48
N THR A 393 5.30 19.60 0.47
CA THR A 393 6.77 19.51 0.53
C THR A 393 7.30 18.53 -0.51
N GLU A 394 8.40 18.86 -1.17
CA GLU A 394 9.09 17.97 -2.14
C GLU A 394 8.14 17.43 -3.24
N SER A 395 7.13 18.20 -3.66
CA SER A 395 6.00 17.70 -4.46
C SER A 395 5.84 18.42 -5.80
N GLN A 396 5.09 17.82 -6.72
CA GLN A 396 4.77 18.39 -8.05
C GLN A 396 3.27 18.45 -8.27
N ILE A 397 2.76 19.59 -8.74
CA ILE A 397 1.35 19.84 -9.02
C ILE A 397 1.27 20.46 -10.42
N SER A 398 0.66 19.74 -11.37
CA SER A 398 0.57 20.18 -12.76
C SER A 398 -0.54 21.20 -13.03
N GLY A 399 -1.50 21.32 -12.11
CA GLY A 399 -2.57 22.30 -12.17
C GLY A 399 -2.35 23.48 -11.22
N ASP A 400 -3.47 24.08 -10.82
CA ASP A 400 -3.53 25.21 -9.90
C ASP A 400 -3.57 24.71 -8.45
N VAL A 401 -3.12 25.54 -7.52
CA VAL A 401 -3.32 25.35 -6.07
C VAL A 401 -4.27 26.44 -5.59
N SER A 402 -5.47 26.05 -5.14
CA SER A 402 -6.46 26.99 -4.61
C SER A 402 -6.91 26.58 -3.22
N THR A 403 -7.06 27.55 -2.33
CA THR A 403 -7.70 27.34 -1.02
C THR A 403 -9.05 28.06 -0.88
N LEU A 404 -9.65 28.45 -2.00
CA LEU A 404 -10.88 29.24 -2.02
C LEU A 404 -12.15 28.39 -2.08
N ASP A 405 -13.05 28.59 -1.12
CA ASP A 405 -14.48 28.33 -1.34
C ASP A 405 -15.39 29.34 -0.64
N GLY A 406 -16.47 29.72 -1.33
CA GLY A 406 -17.69 30.23 -0.70
C GLY A 406 -17.59 31.52 0.15
N GLY A 407 -16.40 32.11 0.29
CA GLY A 407 -16.09 33.26 1.13
C GLY A 407 -15.18 32.99 2.35
N SER A 408 -14.59 31.80 2.48
CA SER A 408 -13.47 31.49 3.37
C SER A 408 -12.29 31.01 2.53
N ALA A 409 -11.06 31.20 3.01
CA ALA A 409 -9.90 30.60 2.38
C ALA A 409 -8.87 30.21 3.43
N GLY A 410 -8.13 29.14 3.15
CA GLY A 410 -7.05 28.64 4.00
C GLY A 410 -5.67 29.17 3.61
N PRO A 411 -4.63 28.98 4.45
CA PRO A 411 -3.26 29.28 4.08
C PRO A 411 -2.69 28.24 3.10
N ALA A 412 -1.69 28.63 2.31
CA ALA A 412 -0.89 27.74 1.48
C ALA A 412 0.59 27.84 1.86
N THR A 413 1.19 26.72 2.26
CA THR A 413 2.62 26.59 2.56
C THR A 413 3.26 25.57 1.63
N LEU A 414 4.21 26.03 0.80
CA LEU A 414 4.89 25.23 -0.21
C LEU A 414 6.41 25.28 0.02
N GLU A 415 7.09 24.13 0.08
CA GLU A 415 8.55 24.04 0.25
C GLU A 415 9.14 22.96 -0.67
N ASP A 416 10.11 23.31 -1.51
CA ASP A 416 10.65 22.40 -2.55
C ASP A 416 9.55 21.85 -3.48
N VAL A 417 8.57 22.69 -3.86
CA VAL A 417 7.41 22.31 -4.69
C VAL A 417 7.51 22.91 -6.09
N VAL A 418 6.96 22.19 -7.08
CA VAL A 418 6.67 22.74 -8.41
C VAL A 418 5.16 22.83 -8.60
N VAL A 419 4.66 24.02 -8.93
CA VAL A 419 3.27 24.26 -9.34
C VAL A 419 3.29 24.86 -10.75
N ASP A 420 2.80 24.11 -11.74
CA ASP A 420 2.77 24.59 -13.14
C ASP A 420 1.69 25.68 -13.36
N GLY A 421 0.60 25.62 -12.57
CA GLY A 421 -0.47 26.60 -12.55
C GLY A 421 -0.21 27.77 -11.59
N TYR A 422 -1.27 28.38 -11.10
CA TYR A 422 -1.18 29.47 -10.12
C TYR A 422 -1.39 28.99 -8.68
N VAL A 423 -0.97 29.80 -7.71
CA VAL A 423 -1.22 29.60 -6.28
C VAL A 423 -2.14 30.70 -5.77
N GLU A 424 -3.29 30.35 -5.20
CA GLU A 424 -4.27 31.29 -4.68
C GLU A 424 -4.74 30.90 -3.27
N ALA A 425 -4.45 31.75 -2.28
CA ALA A 425 -4.76 31.47 -0.87
C ALA A 425 -4.86 32.74 0.00
N GLU A 426 -5.34 32.61 1.25
CA GLU A 426 -5.46 33.77 2.16
C GLU A 426 -4.11 34.29 2.66
N GLU A 427 -3.20 33.38 2.98
CA GLU A 427 -1.82 33.58 3.43
C GLU A 427 -0.95 32.63 2.62
N ILE A 428 0.12 33.13 2.03
CA ILE A 428 0.97 32.36 1.12
C ILE A 428 2.40 32.38 1.62
N THR A 429 2.97 31.20 1.81
CA THR A 429 4.38 31.00 2.11
C THR A 429 4.97 30.01 1.13
N ILE A 430 5.97 30.44 0.36
CA ILE A 430 6.60 29.62 -0.68
C ILE A 430 8.12 29.66 -0.47
N ARG A 431 8.76 28.48 -0.41
CA ARG A 431 10.20 28.33 -0.20
C ARG A 431 10.83 27.38 -1.21
N ASP A 432 11.98 27.75 -1.75
CA ASP A 432 12.81 26.89 -2.60
C ASP A 432 12.01 26.20 -3.74
N SER A 433 11.00 26.88 -4.27
CA SER A 433 9.98 26.31 -5.16
C SER A 433 10.00 26.95 -6.55
N GLN A 434 9.21 26.38 -7.47
CA GLN A 434 8.86 27.01 -8.74
C GLN A 434 7.34 27.04 -8.89
N VAL A 435 6.76 28.22 -9.11
CA VAL A 435 5.31 28.40 -9.22
C VAL A 435 4.94 29.33 -10.38
N GLY A 436 3.73 29.25 -10.91
CA GLY A 436 3.18 30.22 -11.85
C GLY A 436 2.76 31.53 -11.17
N ASP A 437 1.54 32.01 -11.44
CA ASP A 437 1.04 33.23 -10.78
C ASP A 437 0.83 33.02 -9.27
N VAL A 438 0.98 34.07 -8.47
CA VAL A 438 0.70 34.04 -7.03
C VAL A 438 -0.38 35.09 -6.71
N HIS A 439 -1.50 34.66 -6.15
CA HIS A 439 -2.63 35.52 -5.83
C HIS A 439 -3.05 35.42 -4.35
N ALA A 440 -2.70 36.41 -3.54
CA ALA A 440 -3.12 36.49 -2.14
C ALA A 440 -4.41 37.33 -2.01
N ILE A 441 -5.50 36.67 -1.62
CA ILE A 441 -6.88 37.23 -1.65
C ILE A 441 -7.33 37.96 -0.39
N GLN A 442 -6.64 37.76 0.73
CA GLN A 442 -6.95 38.41 2.00
C GLN A 442 -5.84 39.35 2.42
N ASN A 443 -6.13 40.12 3.46
CA ASN A 443 -5.19 41.05 4.02
C ASN A 443 -4.18 40.38 4.96
N LEU A 444 -3.44 39.39 4.47
CA LEU A 444 -2.36 38.72 5.18
C LEU A 444 -1.07 38.78 4.37
N ASP A 445 0.05 38.60 5.06
CA ASP A 445 1.38 38.76 4.51
C ASP A 445 1.69 37.57 3.57
N THR A 446 2.45 37.83 2.52
CA THR A 446 2.96 36.81 1.59
C THR A 446 4.48 36.72 1.72
N THR A 447 5.02 35.51 1.85
CA THR A 447 6.48 35.29 1.97
C THR A 447 6.95 34.35 0.87
N ILE A 448 7.95 34.78 0.09
CA ILE A 448 8.51 34.01 -1.02
C ILE A 448 10.05 34.02 -0.92
N GLU A 449 10.65 32.86 -0.63
CA GLU A 449 12.09 32.71 -0.36
C GLU A 449 12.71 31.66 -1.30
N GLY A 450 13.87 31.95 -1.90
CA GLY A 450 14.59 31.00 -2.76
C GLY A 450 13.81 30.47 -3.97
N THR A 451 12.74 31.17 -4.38
CA THR A 451 11.72 30.63 -5.29
C THR A 451 11.77 31.31 -6.67
N THR A 452 11.34 30.61 -7.72
CA THR A 452 11.05 31.23 -9.03
C THR A 452 9.54 31.32 -9.21
N VAL A 453 9.03 32.54 -9.42
CA VAL A 453 7.65 32.81 -9.78
C VAL A 453 7.65 33.15 -11.28
N ASP A 454 7.17 32.22 -12.11
CA ASP A 454 7.13 32.38 -13.57
C ASP A 454 6.08 33.42 -14.02
N GLY A 455 5.16 33.77 -13.13
CA GLY A 455 4.04 34.68 -13.37
C GLY A 455 4.07 35.97 -12.56
N THR A 456 2.90 36.58 -12.42
CA THR A 456 2.69 37.81 -11.66
C THR A 456 2.40 37.50 -10.18
N VAL A 457 2.94 38.32 -9.27
CA VAL A 457 2.59 38.28 -7.85
C VAL A 457 1.58 39.38 -7.55
N SER A 458 0.34 39.01 -7.25
CA SER A 458 -0.74 39.93 -6.90
C SER A 458 -1.18 39.73 -5.46
N VAL A 459 -0.95 40.71 -4.59
CA VAL A 459 -1.25 40.62 -3.16
C VAL A 459 -2.06 41.81 -2.65
N ASN A 460 -2.76 41.61 -1.52
CA ASN A 460 -3.56 42.66 -0.88
C ASN A 460 -2.86 43.34 0.32
N GLN A 461 -1.71 42.84 0.79
CA GLN A 461 -0.89 43.44 1.88
C GLN A 461 0.61 43.31 1.58
N ASP A 462 1.42 43.16 2.63
CA ASP A 462 2.86 43.07 2.59
C ASP A 462 3.29 41.80 1.85
N VAL A 463 4.34 41.93 1.05
CA VAL A 463 5.00 40.81 0.40
C VAL A 463 6.50 40.90 0.62
N ASP A 464 7.05 39.80 1.13
CA ASP A 464 8.46 39.59 1.41
C ASP A 464 9.04 38.68 0.31
N ILE A 465 10.02 39.18 -0.45
CA ILE A 465 10.71 38.45 -1.52
C ILE A 465 12.21 38.40 -1.15
N HIS A 466 12.67 37.23 -0.73
CA HIS A 466 14.00 37.06 -0.15
C HIS A 466 14.84 35.95 -0.80
N ASP A 467 16.12 35.87 -0.41
CA ASP A 467 16.99 34.71 -0.61
C ASP A 467 17.19 34.29 -2.08
N GLY A 468 17.32 35.27 -2.98
CA GLY A 468 17.54 35.00 -4.40
C GLY A 468 16.27 34.66 -5.18
N THR A 469 15.09 34.89 -4.60
CA THR A 469 13.81 34.75 -5.31
C THR A 469 13.77 35.61 -6.57
N VAL A 470 13.20 35.06 -7.64
CA VAL A 470 12.97 35.74 -8.92
C VAL A 470 11.49 35.74 -9.24
N VAL A 471 10.92 36.92 -9.52
CA VAL A 471 9.59 37.09 -10.12
C VAL A 471 9.79 37.52 -11.56
N GLU A 472 9.37 36.68 -12.51
CA GLU A 472 9.62 36.89 -13.95
C GLU A 472 8.71 37.97 -14.56
N GLU A 473 7.52 38.20 -13.98
CA GLU A 473 6.60 39.26 -14.40
C GLU A 473 6.49 40.38 -13.35
N ASP A 474 5.29 40.94 -13.17
CA ASP A 474 5.05 42.11 -12.35
C ASP A 474 4.76 41.73 -10.88
N VAL A 475 4.95 42.69 -9.98
CA VAL A 475 4.45 42.61 -8.59
C VAL A 475 3.39 43.69 -8.41
N GLU A 476 2.17 43.28 -8.06
CA GLU A 476 1.01 44.15 -7.87
C GLU A 476 0.54 44.09 -6.40
N ILE A 477 0.59 45.23 -5.71
CA ILE A 477 0.14 45.37 -4.32
C ILE A 477 -1.07 46.29 -4.28
N ALA A 478 -2.20 45.84 -3.74
CA ALA A 478 -3.41 46.64 -3.66
C ALA A 478 -3.19 48.00 -2.94
N GLU A 479 -3.67 49.09 -3.56
CA GLU A 479 -3.55 50.47 -3.08
C GLU A 479 -4.00 50.59 -1.59
N ASP A 480 -3.27 51.41 -0.81
CA ASP A 480 -3.47 51.76 0.61
C ASP A 480 -2.91 50.82 1.72
N TYR A 481 -2.40 49.59 1.46
CA TYR A 481 -2.15 48.66 2.58
C TYR A 481 -0.88 47.78 2.61
N GLY A 482 -0.10 47.64 1.54
CA GLY A 482 1.07 46.75 1.54
C GLY A 482 2.42 47.44 1.37
N GLU A 483 3.46 46.83 1.93
CA GLU A 483 4.87 47.08 1.65
C GLU A 483 5.50 45.92 0.84
N LEU A 484 6.42 46.26 -0.07
CA LEU A 484 7.29 45.29 -0.76
C LEU A 484 8.65 45.28 -0.04
N ASP A 485 9.01 44.18 0.61
CA ASP A 485 10.36 43.97 1.16
C ASP A 485 11.16 43.06 0.21
N LEU A 486 12.24 43.60 -0.37
CA LEU A 486 13.19 42.86 -1.20
C LEU A 486 14.51 42.69 -0.44
N ASP A 487 14.98 41.45 -0.28
CA ASP A 487 16.31 41.14 0.25
C ASP A 487 17.00 40.10 -0.64
N ASP A 488 17.98 40.54 -1.42
CA ASP A 488 18.62 39.74 -2.47
C ASP A 488 17.61 39.14 -3.48
N GLY A 489 16.48 39.81 -3.73
CA GLY A 489 15.41 39.37 -4.66
C GLY A 489 15.42 40.13 -6.00
N THR A 490 14.86 39.52 -7.04
CA THR A 490 14.74 40.14 -8.38
C THR A 490 13.29 40.13 -8.86
N VAL A 491 12.80 41.29 -9.31
CA VAL A 491 11.53 41.43 -10.05
C VAL A 491 11.88 41.88 -11.47
N ASP A 492 11.69 41.02 -12.47
CA ASP A 492 12.04 41.30 -13.86
C ASP A 492 11.05 42.27 -14.52
N GLY A 493 9.78 42.24 -14.10
CA GLY A 493 8.75 43.21 -14.48
C GLY A 493 8.77 44.49 -13.65
N ASP A 494 7.63 45.16 -13.60
CA ASP A 494 7.40 46.38 -12.80
C ASP A 494 6.79 46.04 -11.43
N ALA A 495 7.10 46.87 -10.43
CA ALA A 495 6.46 46.81 -9.12
C ALA A 495 5.45 47.96 -8.97
N TYR A 496 4.17 47.60 -8.93
CA TYR A 496 3.04 48.52 -8.69
C TYR A 496 2.73 48.58 -7.20
N VAL A 497 3.35 49.55 -6.54
CA VAL A 497 3.28 49.75 -5.09
C VAL A 497 3.34 51.25 -4.77
N GLU A 498 2.74 51.65 -3.66
CA GLU A 498 2.75 53.06 -3.26
C GLU A 498 4.18 53.61 -3.11
N PRO A 499 4.47 54.83 -3.61
CA PRO A 499 5.79 55.43 -3.47
C PRO A 499 6.23 55.56 -2.01
N GLY A 500 7.31 54.86 -1.67
CA GLY A 500 7.89 54.82 -0.32
C GLY A 500 7.57 53.56 0.49
N ASN A 501 6.77 52.64 -0.06
CA ASN A 501 6.47 51.33 0.52
C ASN A 501 7.35 50.21 -0.05
N ILE A 502 8.49 50.55 -0.67
CA ILE A 502 9.51 49.57 -1.04
C ILE A 502 10.65 49.63 -0.03
N ARG A 503 10.98 48.47 0.56
CA ARG A 503 12.19 48.26 1.34
C ARG A 503 13.15 47.43 0.52
N CYS A 504 14.38 47.95 0.39
CA CYS A 504 15.43 47.32 -0.39
C CYS A 504 16.58 46.94 0.54
N ASN A 505 16.97 45.68 0.49
CA ASN A 505 18.15 45.12 1.13
C ASN A 505 18.91 44.28 0.09
N GLY A 506 20.18 44.00 0.38
CA GLY A 506 21.00 43.15 -0.50
C GLY A 506 21.27 43.75 -1.89
N ASP A 507 21.51 42.86 -2.85
CA ASP A 507 21.72 43.17 -4.27
C ASP A 507 20.37 43.12 -5.06
N SER A 508 19.27 43.60 -4.47
CA SER A 508 17.92 43.50 -5.05
C SER A 508 17.70 44.38 -6.31
N GLU A 509 16.98 43.85 -7.30
CA GLU A 509 16.70 44.53 -8.58
C GLU A 509 15.20 44.52 -8.94
N ILE A 510 14.72 45.61 -9.56
CA ILE A 510 13.37 45.74 -10.15
C ILE A 510 13.50 46.30 -11.57
N ASN A 511 12.93 45.62 -12.58
CA ASN A 511 13.00 45.98 -14.00
C ASN A 511 14.43 46.30 -14.47
N GLY A 512 15.40 45.47 -14.04
CA GLY A 512 16.83 45.63 -14.31
C GLY A 512 17.48 46.91 -13.72
N THR A 513 16.84 47.53 -12.72
CA THR A 513 17.34 48.68 -11.96
C THR A 513 17.57 48.28 -10.51
N ASP A 514 18.61 48.82 -9.88
CA ASP A 514 18.83 48.67 -8.43
C ASP A 514 17.58 49.14 -7.66
N CYS A 515 17.10 48.33 -6.72
CA CYS A 515 15.87 48.60 -5.98
C CYS A 515 15.90 49.97 -5.27
N GLU A 516 17.06 50.41 -4.74
CA GLU A 516 17.16 51.72 -4.06
C GLU A 516 16.94 52.92 -5.00
N ASP A 517 17.17 52.71 -6.30
CA ASP A 517 17.04 53.71 -7.36
C ASP A 517 15.72 53.58 -8.16
N TYR A 518 14.87 52.58 -7.86
CA TYR A 518 13.59 52.35 -8.55
C TYR A 518 12.53 53.41 -8.20
N ASP A 519 11.77 53.85 -9.21
CA ASP A 519 10.66 54.80 -9.06
C ASP A 519 9.39 54.11 -9.60
N PRO A 520 8.45 53.71 -8.72
CA PRO A 520 7.26 52.96 -9.12
C PRO A 520 6.45 53.67 -10.22
N PRO A 521 5.87 52.92 -11.19
CA PRO A 521 4.96 53.48 -12.15
C PRO A 521 3.77 54.14 -11.43
N ALA A 522 3.21 55.20 -12.02
CA ALA A 522 1.91 55.68 -11.58
C ALA A 522 0.84 54.74 -12.13
N GLU A 523 -0.02 54.20 -11.26
CA GLU A 523 -1.21 53.41 -11.65
C GLU A 523 -2.12 54.10 -12.67
#